data_AF-A0A1F7VDT8-F1
#
_entry.id   AF-A0A1F7VDT8-F1
#
_cell.length_a   1.000
_cell.length_b   1.000
_cell.length_c   1.000
_cell.angle_alpha   90.00
_cell.angle_beta   90.00
_cell.angle_gamma   90.00
#
_symmetry.space_group_name_H-M   'P 1'
#
loop_
_entity.id
_entity.type
_entity.pdbx_description
1 polymer ?
#
loop_
_entity_poly.entity_id
_entity_poly.type
_entity_poly.pdbx_seq_one_letter_code
_entity_poly.pdbx_strand_id
1 'polypeptide(L)'
;MMNETMAKKLLEPLGLGEPHHVETATHTYLADPQVTRKIKNDRGTLSYTIMQRHEAGFTSAVEEISESRAEELQREYPPRVSLEMTRTVWQEEGVAIALNVIDKLGVFLEFQGEDFEALKSWPRKIGFSEHHYLTRAYDEIS
;
A
#
# COMPACT_ATOMS: atom_id res chain seq x y z
N MET A 1 -6.49 -6.74 -16.23
CA MET A 1 -7.63 -5.84 -16.51
C MET A 1 -8.96 -6.31 -15.89
N MET A 2 -9.34 -7.60 -15.90
CA MET A 2 -10.63 -8.04 -15.31
C MET A 2 -10.78 -7.77 -13.80
N ASN A 3 -9.70 -7.95 -13.02
CA ASN A 3 -9.74 -7.80 -11.55
C ASN A 3 -9.89 -6.34 -11.09
N GLU A 4 -9.33 -5.38 -11.83
CA GLU A 4 -9.43 -3.95 -11.49
C GLU A 4 -10.86 -3.44 -11.70
N THR A 5 -11.50 -3.80 -12.82
CA THR A 5 -12.90 -3.43 -13.07
C THR A 5 -13.84 -4.00 -12.01
N MET A 6 -13.62 -5.25 -11.61
CA MET A 6 -14.39 -5.86 -10.52
C MET A 6 -14.15 -5.16 -9.19
N ALA A 7 -12.90 -4.80 -8.88
CA ALA A 7 -12.59 -4.09 -7.65
C ALA A 7 -13.19 -2.68 -7.62
N LYS A 8 -13.18 -1.94 -8.73
CA LYS A 8 -13.87 -0.66 -8.85
C LYS A 8 -15.39 -0.80 -8.65
N LYS A 9 -16.01 -1.85 -9.18
CA LYS A 9 -17.42 -2.16 -8.93
C LYS A 9 -17.72 -2.47 -7.46
N LEU A 10 -16.82 -3.18 -6.76
CA LEU A 10 -16.96 -3.44 -5.32
C LEU A 10 -16.95 -2.15 -4.50
N LEU A 11 -16.33 -1.08 -5.00
CA LEU A 11 -16.28 0.23 -4.34
C LEU A 11 -17.48 1.13 -4.66
N GLU A 12 -18.32 0.81 -5.65
CA GLU A 12 -19.50 1.62 -6.03
C GLU A 12 -20.42 1.95 -4.83
N PRO A 13 -20.72 1.03 -3.89
CA PRO A 13 -21.56 1.34 -2.73
C PRO A 13 -20.99 2.41 -1.79
N LEU A 14 -19.69 2.69 -1.88
CA LEU A 14 -19.03 3.70 -1.05
C LEU A 14 -19.24 5.13 -1.58
N GLY A 15 -19.66 5.30 -2.83
CA GLY A 15 -19.97 6.62 -3.39
C GLY A 15 -18.77 7.58 -3.47
N LEU A 16 -17.54 7.08 -3.60
CA LEU A 16 -16.28 7.83 -3.43
C LEU A 16 -16.00 8.91 -4.49
N GLY A 17 -16.78 9.00 -5.56
CA GLY A 17 -16.52 9.94 -6.66
C GLY A 17 -15.15 9.73 -7.33
N GLU A 18 -14.55 10.82 -7.81
CA GLU A 18 -13.23 10.80 -8.46
C GLU A 18 -12.10 10.63 -7.43
N PRO A 19 -11.02 9.91 -7.77
CA PRO A 19 -9.89 9.74 -6.88
C PRO A 19 -9.15 11.06 -6.65
N HIS A 20 -8.66 11.22 -5.42
CA HIS A 20 -7.82 12.37 -5.04
C HIS A 20 -6.40 12.24 -5.60
N HIS A 21 -5.89 11.01 -5.69
CA HIS A 21 -4.53 10.73 -6.16
C HIS A 21 -4.49 9.39 -6.89
N VAL A 22 -3.71 9.33 -7.99
CA VAL A 22 -3.40 8.08 -8.70
C VAL A 22 -1.90 8.06 -8.96
N GLU A 23 -1.21 7.08 -8.37
CA GLU A 23 0.22 6.86 -8.61
C GLU A 23 0.48 5.51 -9.27
N THR A 24 1.51 5.45 -10.10
CA THR A 24 2.07 4.19 -10.61
C THR A 24 3.55 4.20 -10.33
N ALA A 25 3.99 3.29 -9.47
CA ALA A 25 5.34 3.28 -8.95
C ALA A 25 5.87 1.86 -8.81
N THR A 26 7.19 1.74 -8.87
CA THR A 26 7.88 0.49 -8.52
C THR A 26 8.27 0.53 -7.06
N HIS A 27 7.88 -0.48 -6.29
CA HIS A 27 8.22 -0.65 -4.89
C HIS A 27 9.21 -1.80 -4.75
N THR A 28 10.46 -1.48 -4.43
CA THR A 28 11.51 -2.45 -4.15
C THR A 28 11.62 -2.67 -2.66
N TYR A 29 11.17 -3.83 -2.19
CA TYR A 29 11.25 -4.24 -0.79
C TYR A 29 12.64 -4.78 -0.50
N LEU A 30 13.21 -4.35 0.63
CA LEU A 30 14.57 -4.70 1.04
C LEU A 30 14.55 -5.76 2.13
N ALA A 31 15.58 -6.59 2.18
CA ALA A 31 15.73 -7.64 3.18
C ALA A 31 16.14 -7.05 4.53
N ASP A 32 15.19 -6.94 5.46
CA ASP A 32 15.42 -6.64 6.87
C ASP A 32 14.52 -7.55 7.74
N PRO A 33 15.07 -8.23 8.76
CA PRO A 33 14.31 -9.17 9.59
C PRO A 33 13.44 -8.50 10.68
N GLN A 34 13.65 -7.20 10.97
CA GLN A 34 13.00 -6.48 12.06
C GLN A 34 11.86 -5.57 11.58
N VAL A 35 11.99 -5.00 10.38
CA VAL A 35 11.05 -4.01 9.84
C VAL A 35 10.84 -4.20 8.34
N THR A 36 9.70 -3.77 7.81
CA THR A 36 9.52 -3.75 6.36
C THR A 36 10.13 -2.46 5.79
N ARG A 37 11.12 -2.62 4.92
CA ARG A 37 11.77 -1.51 4.20
C ARG A 37 11.42 -1.57 2.73
N LYS A 38 11.16 -0.41 2.12
CA LYS A 38 10.99 -0.33 0.67
C LYS A 38 11.53 0.98 0.10
N ILE A 39 12.05 0.91 -1.11
CA ILE A 39 12.33 2.07 -1.96
C ILE A 39 11.24 2.13 -3.02
N LYS A 40 10.49 3.23 -3.05
CA LYS A 40 9.51 3.54 -4.10
C LYS A 40 10.16 4.43 -5.15
N ASN A 41 10.07 4.06 -6.41
CA ASN A 41 10.38 4.91 -7.56
C ASN A 41 9.08 5.29 -8.27
N ASP A 42 8.71 6.56 -8.18
CA ASP A 42 7.61 7.16 -8.92
C ASP A 42 8.19 8.13 -9.95
N ARG A 43 8.28 7.67 -11.21
CA ARG A 43 8.73 8.47 -12.36
C ARG A 43 10.07 9.21 -12.14
N GLY A 44 11.00 8.58 -11.43
CA GLY A 44 12.33 9.13 -11.14
C GLY A 44 12.46 9.78 -9.76
N THR A 45 11.35 10.06 -9.07
CA THR A 45 11.40 10.47 -7.66
C THR A 45 11.49 9.22 -6.78
N LEU A 46 12.58 9.15 -6.01
CA LEU A 46 12.84 8.04 -5.11
C LEU A 46 12.44 8.42 -3.69
N SER A 47 11.71 7.53 -3.03
CA SER A 47 11.40 7.65 -1.62
C SER A 47 11.69 6.34 -0.91
N TYR A 48 12.15 6.43 0.32
CA TYR A 48 12.43 5.32 1.18
C TYR A 48 11.41 5.28 2.32
N THR A 49 10.87 4.10 2.58
CA THR A 49 9.87 3.87 3.63
C THR A 49 10.33 2.79 4.58
N ILE A 50 10.24 3.07 5.88
CA ILE A 50 10.38 2.09 6.96
C ILE A 50 9.01 1.92 7.61
N MET A 51 8.53 0.68 7.68
CA MET A 51 7.28 0.32 8.35
C MET A 51 7.57 -0.64 9.50
N GLN A 52 7.18 -0.24 10.71
CA GLN A 52 7.28 -1.05 11.91
C GLN A 52 5.88 -1.46 12.36
N ARG A 53 5.63 -2.77 12.46
CA ARG A 53 4.36 -3.30 12.93
C ARG A 53 4.33 -3.39 14.45
N HIS A 54 3.16 -3.20 15.03
CA HIS A 54 2.85 -3.43 16.44
C HIS A 54 1.40 -3.96 16.57
N GLU A 55 0.99 -4.39 17.77
CA GLU A 55 -0.29 -5.10 17.98
C GLU A 55 -1.52 -4.34 17.43
N ALA A 56 -1.51 -3.00 17.51
CA ALA A 56 -2.61 -2.15 17.06
C ALA A 56 -2.50 -1.65 15.59
N GLY A 57 -1.47 -2.05 14.83
CA GLY A 57 -1.28 -1.54 13.46
C GLY A 57 0.19 -1.40 13.04
N PHE A 58 0.51 -0.31 12.37
CA PHE A 58 1.87 0.00 11.92
C PHE A 58 2.19 1.48 12.03
N THR A 59 3.44 1.80 12.32
CA THR A 59 4.02 3.13 12.10
C THR A 59 4.83 3.13 10.82
N SER A 60 4.86 4.26 10.12
CA SER A 60 5.66 4.42 8.91
C SER A 60 6.39 5.75 8.89
N ALA A 61 7.67 5.72 8.52
CA ALA A 61 8.45 6.91 8.16
C ALA A 61 8.73 6.88 6.66
N VAL A 62 8.57 8.02 5.99
CA VAL A 62 8.83 8.19 4.56
C VAL A 62 9.78 9.36 4.38
N GLU A 63 10.84 9.16 3.61
CA GLU A 63 11.78 10.22 3.22
C GLU A 63 12.06 10.17 1.71
N GLU A 64 12.23 11.32 1.07
CA GLU A 64 12.76 11.39 -0.29
C GLU A 64 14.27 11.13 -0.25
N ILE A 65 14.78 10.34 -1.20
CA ILE A 65 16.19 9.94 -1.24
C ILE A 65 16.80 10.17 -2.62
N SER A 66 18.11 10.37 -2.69
CA SER A 66 18.85 10.39 -3.96
C SER A 66 19.10 8.99 -4.50
N GLU A 67 19.49 8.90 -5.78
CA GLU A 67 19.95 7.63 -6.39
C GLU A 67 21.14 7.03 -5.64
N SER A 68 22.14 7.84 -5.27
CA SER A 68 23.30 7.39 -4.50
C SER A 68 22.88 6.79 -3.14
N ARG A 69 21.90 7.39 -2.47
CA ARG A 69 21.37 6.88 -1.21
C ARG A 69 20.59 5.58 -1.41
N ALA A 70 19.85 5.45 -2.52
CA ALA A 70 19.17 4.20 -2.87
C ALA A 70 20.18 3.05 -3.07
N GLU A 71 21.29 3.31 -3.78
CA GLU A 71 22.35 2.32 -3.99
C GLU A 71 23.06 1.91 -2.70
N GLU A 72 23.26 2.84 -1.76
CA GLU A 72 23.78 2.53 -0.43
C GLU A 72 22.82 1.63 0.34
N LEU A 73 21.54 2.00 0.40
CA LEU A 73 20.50 1.24 1.09
C LEU A 73 20.35 -0.17 0.53
N GLN A 74 20.45 -0.35 -0.79
CA GLN A 74 20.38 -1.67 -1.43
C GLN A 74 21.63 -2.52 -1.19
N ARG A 75 22.78 -1.92 -0.89
CA ARG A 75 23.98 -2.65 -0.46
C ARG A 75 23.88 -3.09 1.00
N GLU A 76 23.32 -2.24 1.86
CA GLU A 76 23.10 -2.54 3.28
C GLU A 76 21.96 -3.56 3.49
N TYR A 77 20.87 -3.39 2.75
CA TYR A 77 19.68 -4.24 2.76
C TYR A 77 19.40 -4.72 1.33
N PRO A 78 19.89 -5.91 0.94
CA PRO A 78 19.71 -6.42 -0.42
C PRO A 78 18.24 -6.44 -0.87
N PRO A 79 17.94 -6.11 -2.15
CA PRO A 79 16.59 -6.21 -2.68
C PRO A 79 16.03 -7.63 -2.55
N ARG A 80 14.79 -7.75 -2.06
CA ARG A 80 14.07 -9.01 -1.97
C ARG A 80 13.10 -9.21 -3.12
N VAL A 81 12.27 -8.21 -3.37
CA VAL A 81 11.27 -8.22 -4.44
C VAL A 81 10.97 -6.80 -4.90
N SER A 82 10.75 -6.63 -6.20
CA SER A 82 10.25 -5.40 -6.79
C SER A 82 8.85 -5.63 -7.33
N LEU A 83 7.91 -4.81 -6.88
CA LEU A 83 6.52 -4.87 -7.27
C LEU A 83 6.15 -3.59 -8.01
N GLU A 84 5.61 -3.73 -9.21
CA GLU A 84 4.99 -2.61 -9.92
C GLU A 84 3.53 -2.51 -9.47
N MET A 85 3.12 -1.32 -9.02
CA MET A 85 1.75 -1.11 -8.59
C MET A 85 1.17 0.20 -9.07
N THR A 86 -0.13 0.18 -9.35
CA THR A 86 -0.96 1.37 -9.49
C THR A 86 -1.81 1.50 -8.24
N ARG A 87 -1.70 2.63 -7.55
CA ARG A 87 -2.45 2.95 -6.34
C ARG A 87 -3.40 4.11 -6.62
N THR A 88 -4.69 3.89 -6.44
CA THR A 88 -5.75 4.90 -6.57
C THR A 88 -6.29 5.21 -5.18
N VAL A 89 -6.28 6.48 -4.77
CA VAL A 89 -6.59 6.91 -3.40
C VAL A 89 -7.76 7.88 -3.36
N TRP A 90 -8.68 7.67 -2.43
CA TRP A 90 -9.75 8.59 -2.03
C TRP A 90 -9.59 8.96 -0.55
N GLN A 91 -10.08 10.13 -0.15
CA GLN A 91 -10.13 10.55 1.26
C GLN A 91 -11.58 10.83 1.65
N GLU A 92 -12.10 10.07 2.60
CA GLU A 92 -13.49 10.21 3.08
C GLU A 92 -13.52 10.14 4.60
N GLU A 93 -14.16 11.11 5.25
CA GLU A 93 -14.38 11.11 6.71
C GLU A 93 -13.09 10.86 7.54
N GLY A 94 -11.93 11.34 7.07
CA GLY A 94 -10.63 11.12 7.74
C GLY A 94 -9.99 9.75 7.48
N VAL A 95 -10.57 8.94 6.59
CA VAL A 95 -10.03 7.66 6.14
C VAL A 95 -9.54 7.76 4.70
N ALA A 96 -8.28 7.42 4.47
CA ALA A 96 -7.74 7.19 3.15
C ALA A 96 -8.07 5.77 2.69
N ILE A 97 -8.78 5.66 1.58
CA ILE A 97 -9.18 4.40 0.95
C ILE A 97 -8.30 4.24 -0.29
N ALA A 98 -7.52 3.16 -0.37
CA ALA A 98 -6.57 2.95 -1.45
C ALA A 98 -6.79 1.61 -2.15
N LEU A 99 -7.07 1.67 -3.45
CA LEU A 99 -7.09 0.50 -4.34
C LEU A 99 -5.69 0.31 -4.92
N ASN A 100 -5.03 -0.78 -4.53
CA ASN A 100 -3.71 -1.16 -5.03
C ASN A 100 -3.85 -2.29 -6.06
N VAL A 101 -3.52 -2.02 -7.31
CA VAL A 101 -3.38 -3.03 -8.37
C VAL A 101 -1.89 -3.34 -8.51
N ILE A 102 -1.49 -4.55 -8.15
CA ILE A 102 -0.08 -4.95 -8.10
C ILE A 102 0.16 -6.00 -9.18
N ASP A 103 1.11 -5.72 -10.09
CA ASP A 103 1.42 -6.64 -11.19
C ASP A 103 1.80 -8.01 -10.63
N LYS A 104 1.24 -9.06 -11.24
CA LYS A 104 1.40 -10.49 -10.88
C LYS A 104 0.97 -10.91 -9.47
N LEU A 105 0.57 -9.98 -8.59
CA LEU A 105 0.13 -10.32 -7.23
C LEU A 105 -1.40 -10.24 -7.08
N GLY A 106 -2.04 -9.19 -7.59
CA GLY A 106 -3.49 -9.05 -7.53
C GLY A 106 -3.98 -7.65 -7.24
N VAL A 107 -5.22 -7.55 -6.72
CA VAL A 107 -5.87 -6.28 -6.40
C VAL A 107 -6.22 -6.29 -4.92
N PHE A 108 -5.81 -5.24 -4.21
CA PHE A 108 -5.95 -5.10 -2.77
C PHE A 108 -6.60 -3.77 -2.44
N LEU A 109 -7.35 -3.75 -1.34
CA LEU A 109 -7.95 -2.54 -0.81
C LEU A 109 -7.36 -2.27 0.57
N GLU A 110 -6.81 -1.08 0.76
CA GLU A 110 -6.29 -0.60 2.03
C GLU A 110 -7.18 0.52 2.57
N PHE A 111 -7.43 0.49 3.88
CA PHE A 111 -8.05 1.57 4.62
C PHE A 111 -7.02 2.08 5.63
N GLN A 112 -6.71 3.38 5.60
CA GLN A 112 -5.70 4.00 6.43
C GLN A 112 -6.30 5.25 7.11
N GLY A 113 -6.01 5.46 8.39
CA GLY A 113 -6.58 6.57 9.16
C GLY A 113 -6.24 6.45 10.64
N GLU A 114 -6.53 7.50 11.40
CA GLU A 114 -6.28 7.53 12.84
C GLU A 114 -7.49 7.05 13.66
N ASP A 115 -8.71 7.15 13.10
CA ASP A 115 -9.93 6.67 13.73
C ASP A 115 -10.14 5.16 13.49
N PHE A 116 -9.81 4.37 14.51
CA PHE A 116 -9.91 2.93 14.48
C PHE A 116 -11.34 2.40 14.28
N GLU A 117 -12.36 3.09 14.82
CA GLU A 117 -13.74 2.66 14.67
C GLU A 117 -14.27 2.99 13.27
N ALA A 118 -13.88 4.15 12.71
CA ALA A 118 -14.12 4.45 11.31
C ALA A 118 -13.50 3.38 10.40
N LEU A 119 -12.23 3.01 10.62
CA LEU A 119 -11.51 1.99 9.85
C LEU A 119 -12.20 0.62 9.84
N LYS A 120 -12.80 0.18 10.96
CA LYS A 120 -13.53 -1.09 11.02
C LYS A 120 -14.87 -1.05 10.26
N SER A 121 -15.47 0.12 10.15
CA SER A 121 -16.80 0.27 9.54
C SER A 121 -16.75 0.24 8.01
N TRP A 122 -15.72 0.84 7.40
CA TRP A 122 -15.61 1.01 5.96
C TRP A 122 -15.60 -0.30 5.16
N PRO A 123 -14.80 -1.34 5.52
CA PRO A 123 -14.85 -2.62 4.83
C PRO A 123 -16.24 -3.26 4.85
N ARG A 124 -17.00 -3.09 5.93
CA ARG A 124 -18.35 -3.69 6.08
C ARG A 124 -19.36 -3.08 5.10
N LYS A 125 -19.19 -1.81 4.70
CA LYS A 125 -20.06 -1.14 3.72
C LYS A 125 -20.03 -1.81 2.33
N ILE A 126 -18.95 -2.55 2.02
CA ILE A 126 -18.79 -3.32 0.78
C ILE A 126 -18.86 -4.84 1.01
N GLY A 127 -19.39 -5.26 2.16
CA GLY A 127 -19.58 -6.67 2.50
C GLY A 127 -18.32 -7.40 2.96
N PHE A 128 -17.22 -6.70 3.21
CA PHE A 128 -16.00 -7.31 3.73
C PHE A 128 -16.11 -7.53 5.25
N SER A 129 -15.44 -8.58 5.71
CA SER A 129 -15.31 -8.98 7.11
C SER A 129 -13.87 -9.36 7.42
N GLU A 130 -13.57 -9.64 8.68
CA GLU A 130 -12.22 -9.99 9.15
C GLU A 130 -11.59 -11.17 8.40
N HIS A 131 -12.40 -12.09 7.87
CA HIS A 131 -11.92 -13.21 7.03
C HIS A 131 -11.27 -12.77 5.70
N HIS A 132 -11.50 -11.53 5.29
CA HIS A 132 -10.92 -10.95 4.07
C HIS A 132 -9.63 -10.16 4.36
N TYR A 133 -9.27 -9.98 5.64
CA TYR A 133 -8.14 -9.14 5.99
C TYR A 133 -6.83 -9.86 5.72
N LEU A 134 -5.93 -9.15 5.04
CA LEU A 134 -4.57 -9.62 4.83
C LEU A 134 -3.72 -9.25 6.05
N THR A 135 -3.18 -10.25 6.74
CA THR A 135 -2.29 -10.06 7.90
C THR A 135 -0.81 -9.98 7.54
N ARG A 136 -0.48 -10.32 6.29
CA ARG A 136 0.88 -10.32 5.72
C ARG A 136 1.04 -9.12 4.78
N ALA A 137 2.23 -8.54 4.68
CA ALA A 137 2.50 -7.51 3.67
C ALA A 137 2.73 -8.14 2.29
N TYR A 138 2.64 -7.30 1.26
CA TYR A 138 2.76 -7.71 -0.15
C TYR A 138 4.06 -8.46 -0.45
N ASP A 139 5.17 -8.04 0.16
CA ASP A 139 6.46 -8.69 0.00
C ASP A 139 6.50 -10.10 0.58
N GLU A 140 5.67 -10.41 1.57
CA GLU A 140 5.60 -11.73 2.20
C GLU A 140 4.74 -12.71 1.39
N ILE A 141 3.83 -12.21 0.56
CA ILE A 141 2.91 -13.01 -0.26
C ILE A 141 3.29 -13.04 -1.75
N SER A 142 4.41 -12.41 -2.11
CA SER A 142 4.99 -12.41 -3.46
C SER A 142 6.03 -13.51 -3.65
#